data_AF-A0A2S9S2D9-F1
#
_entry.id   AF-A0A2S9S2D9-F1
#
_cell.length_a   1.000
_cell.length_b   1.000
_cell.length_c   1.000
_cell.angle_alpha   90.00
_cell.angle_beta   90.00
_cell.angle_gamma   90.00
#
_symmetry.space_group_name_H-M   'P 1'
#
loop_
_entity.id
_entity.type
_entity.pdbx_description
1 polymer ?
#
loop_
_entity_poly.entity_id
_entity_poly.type
_entity_poly.pdbx_seq_one_letter_code
_entity_poly.pdbx_strand_id
1 'polypeptide(L)'
;MSDEMLILIGVASVIALLVIMIKGKVHPFLAIGIVSIAIALTSEIPMTEVVPTLIKGMGGTLGSVALIVGLGAMLGKVIDNTLKDNPRIDPQRIYVVGLSRGAEDAMNLLLTRPDFSAGTLLASGREAYTLEWIDGNATKENLAKIKNIPMWFFHSKEDKVSPVQGSRINVDILRELQTPTYIIPNLPQKKAGDNGITNNNAHNTWDAVFSSPKS
;
A
#
# COMPACT_ATOMS: atom_id res chain seq x y z
N MET A 1 0.96 -30.62 31.33
CA MET A 1 -0.04 -29.54 31.45
C MET A 1 -1.34 -29.97 30.78
N SER A 2 -2.51 -29.58 31.28
CA SER A 2 -3.78 -29.85 30.59
C SER A 2 -3.97 -28.91 29.40
N ASP A 3 -4.76 -29.33 28.41
CA ASP A 3 -5.09 -28.51 27.23
C ASP A 3 -5.76 -27.18 27.62
N GLU A 4 -6.62 -27.22 28.64
CA GLU A 4 -7.26 -26.03 29.23
C GLU A 4 -6.23 -25.02 29.74
N MET A 5 -5.13 -25.51 30.35
CA MET A 5 -4.07 -24.66 30.89
C MET A 5 -3.22 -24.04 29.77
N LEU A 6 -2.98 -24.78 28.69
CA LEU A 6 -2.28 -24.26 27.50
C LEU A 6 -3.08 -23.15 26.81
N ILE A 7 -4.39 -23.33 26.68
CA ILE A 7 -5.29 -22.31 26.11
C ILE A 7 -5.28 -21.06 26.99
N LEU A 8 -5.36 -21.22 28.31
CA LEU A 8 -5.35 -20.10 29.26
C LEU A 8 -4.04 -19.30 29.18
N ILE A 9 -2.90 -19.99 29.13
CA ILE A 9 -1.58 -19.37 28.97
C ILE A 9 -1.48 -18.66 27.62
N GLY A 10 -2.00 -19.27 26.54
CA GLY A 10 -2.08 -18.66 25.22
C GLY A 10 -2.85 -17.34 25.24
N VAL A 11 -4.07 -17.34 25.79
CA VAL A 11 -4.89 -16.11 25.92
C VAL A 11 -4.19 -15.06 26.80
N ALA A 12 -3.66 -15.47 27.94
CA ALA A 12 -2.94 -14.58 28.85
C ALA A 12 -1.70 -13.95 28.18
N SER A 13 -0.99 -14.70 27.35
CA SER A 13 0.18 -14.20 26.62
C SER A 13 -0.17 -13.10 25.61
N VAL A 14 -1.28 -13.25 24.88
CA VAL A 14 -1.75 -12.24 23.92
C VAL A 14 -2.14 -10.97 24.67
N ILE A 15 -2.87 -11.10 25.79
CA ILE A 15 -3.24 -9.95 26.62
C ILE A 15 -1.99 -9.26 27.17
N ALA A 16 -1.03 -10.01 27.71
CA ALA A 16 0.22 -9.46 28.24
C ALA A 16 1.01 -8.71 27.15
N LEU A 17 1.11 -9.28 25.96
CA LEU A 17 1.76 -8.66 24.80
C LEU A 17 1.11 -7.33 24.44
N LEU A 18 -0.22 -7.31 24.30
CA LEU A 18 -0.97 -6.09 23.97
C LEU A 18 -0.84 -5.02 25.06
N VAL A 19 -0.88 -5.40 26.34
CA VAL A 19 -0.73 -4.46 27.46
C VAL A 19 0.67 -3.84 27.48
N ILE A 20 1.72 -4.66 27.30
CA ILE A 20 3.11 -4.18 27.25
C ILE A 20 3.33 -3.23 26.06
N MET A 21 2.73 -3.51 24.91
CA MET A 21 2.82 -2.63 23.74
C MET A 21 2.03 -1.33 23.90
N ILE A 22 0.76 -1.41 24.31
CA ILE A 22 -0.16 -0.26 24.32
C ILE A 22 0.09 0.63 25.53
N LYS A 23 0.14 0.05 26.74
CA LYS A 23 0.36 0.81 27.98
C LYS A 23 1.84 1.01 28.26
N GLY A 24 2.64 -0.04 28.08
CA GLY A 24 4.09 0.01 28.31
C GLY A 24 4.85 0.76 27.22
N LYS A 25 4.23 1.03 26.05
CA LYS A 25 4.87 1.66 24.88
C LYS A 25 6.15 0.94 24.45
N VAL A 26 6.23 -0.37 24.72
CA VAL A 26 7.39 -1.18 24.39
C VAL A 26 7.33 -1.55 22.91
N HIS A 27 8.47 -1.43 22.22
CA HIS A 27 8.58 -1.80 20.82
C HIS A 27 8.16 -3.27 20.59
N PRO A 28 7.40 -3.61 19.52
CA PRO A 28 6.88 -4.96 19.29
C PRO A 28 7.93 -6.07 19.42
N PHE A 29 9.13 -5.89 18.84
CA PHE A 29 10.22 -6.87 18.95
C PHE A 29 10.63 -7.18 20.40
N LEU A 30 10.76 -6.16 21.25
CA LEU A 30 11.11 -6.35 22.65
C LEU A 30 9.96 -6.97 23.44
N ALA A 31 8.72 -6.54 23.15
CA ALA A 31 7.53 -7.08 23.78
C ALA A 31 7.37 -8.58 23.51
N ILE A 32 7.57 -9.01 22.26
CA ILE A 32 7.53 -10.43 21.87
C ILE A 32 8.61 -11.21 22.63
N GLY A 33 9.86 -10.71 22.68
CA GLY A 33 10.94 -11.38 23.41
C GLY A 33 10.64 -11.57 24.90
N ILE A 34 10.15 -10.52 25.57
CA ILE A 34 9.79 -10.55 27.00
C ILE A 34 8.67 -11.56 27.24
N VAL A 35 7.60 -11.50 26.46
CA VAL A 35 6.44 -12.39 26.61
C VAL A 35 6.82 -13.85 26.31
N SER A 36 7.62 -14.11 25.27
CA SER A 36 8.08 -15.47 24.96
C SER A 36 8.96 -16.08 26.06
N ILE A 37 9.85 -15.28 26.66
CA ILE A 37 10.65 -15.73 27.81
C ILE A 37 9.73 -16.03 29.00
N ALA A 38 8.76 -15.16 29.29
CA ALA A 38 7.82 -15.36 30.39
C ALA A 38 6.98 -16.65 30.20
N ILE A 39 6.46 -16.89 28.99
CA ILE A 39 5.72 -18.13 28.68
C ILE A 39 6.61 -19.34 28.88
N ALA A 40 7.84 -19.33 28.35
CA ALA A 40 8.74 -20.47 28.43
C ALA A 40 9.05 -20.88 29.88
N LEU A 41 9.23 -19.89 30.75
CA LEU A 41 9.41 -20.12 32.19
C LEU A 41 8.15 -20.71 32.85
N THR A 42 6.95 -20.32 32.40
CA THR A 42 5.69 -20.81 32.99
C THR A 42 5.17 -22.13 32.40
N SER A 43 5.62 -22.49 31.20
CA SER A 43 5.11 -23.65 30.44
C SER A 43 6.11 -24.80 30.35
N GLU A 44 7.21 -24.74 31.11
CA GLU A 44 8.29 -25.75 31.11
C GLU A 44 8.87 -26.03 29.70
N ILE A 45 8.76 -25.05 28.79
CA ILE A 45 9.34 -25.17 27.46
C ILE A 45 10.85 -25.05 27.61
N PRO A 46 11.65 -25.95 27.00
CA PRO A 46 13.09 -25.85 27.03
C PRO A 46 13.54 -24.46 26.57
N MET A 47 14.33 -23.77 27.40
CA MET A 47 14.84 -22.42 27.07
C MET A 47 15.65 -22.40 25.76
N THR A 48 16.19 -23.56 25.36
CA THR A 48 16.88 -23.79 24.09
C THR A 48 15.97 -23.66 22.86
N GLU A 49 14.64 -23.79 23.01
CA GLU A 49 13.67 -23.69 21.90
C GLU A 49 13.08 -22.29 21.75
N VAL A 50 13.21 -21.44 22.77
CA VAL A 50 12.65 -20.08 22.81
C VAL A 50 13.32 -19.19 21.77
N VAL A 51 14.66 -19.13 21.76
CA VAL A 51 15.42 -18.29 20.83
C VAL A 51 15.22 -18.72 19.37
N PRO A 52 15.30 -20.02 19.00
CA PRO A 52 14.98 -20.48 17.65
C PRO A 52 13.56 -20.14 17.19
N THR A 53 12.56 -20.29 18.07
CA THR A 53 11.17 -19.97 17.74
C THR A 53 10.97 -18.48 17.50
N LEU A 54 11.58 -17.63 18.34
CA LEU A 54 11.63 -16.18 18.15
C LEU A 54 12.27 -15.80 16.81
N ILE A 55 13.44 -16.37 16.50
CA ILE A 55 14.15 -16.13 15.23
C ILE A 55 13.31 -16.59 14.04
N LYS A 56 12.64 -17.76 14.13
CA LYS A 56 11.80 -18.29 13.06
C LYS A 56 10.59 -17.39 12.80
N GLY A 57 9.87 -16.99 13.86
CA GLY A 57 8.71 -16.10 13.74
C GLY A 57 9.11 -14.72 13.20
N MET A 58 10.11 -14.09 13.82
CA MET A 58 10.62 -12.79 13.41
C MET A 58 11.23 -12.81 12.01
N GLY A 59 11.98 -13.86 11.69
CA GLY A 59 12.61 -14.06 10.38
C GLY A 59 11.60 -14.20 9.25
N GLY A 60 10.45 -14.84 9.50
CA GLY A 60 9.35 -14.89 8.54
C GLY A 60 8.77 -13.51 8.24
N THR A 61 8.47 -12.73 9.28
CA THR A 61 7.95 -11.35 9.11
C THR A 61 8.97 -10.42 8.46
N LEU A 62 10.21 -10.41 8.95
CA LEU A 62 11.29 -9.60 8.39
C LEU A 62 11.61 -10.01 6.96
N GLY A 63 11.55 -11.28 6.60
CA GLY A 63 11.76 -11.75 5.23
C GLY A 63 10.74 -11.16 4.25
N SER A 64 9.45 -11.20 4.61
CA SER A 64 8.38 -10.61 3.79
C SER A 64 8.54 -9.09 3.64
N VAL A 65 8.82 -8.38 4.73
CA VAL A 65 9.03 -6.93 4.71
C VAL A 65 10.30 -6.56 3.95
N ALA A 66 11.39 -7.29 4.16
CA ALA A 66 12.67 -7.06 3.49
C ALA A 66 12.57 -7.22 1.98
N LEU A 67 11.75 -8.16 1.48
CA LEU A 67 11.52 -8.32 0.05
C LEU A 67 10.84 -7.08 -0.54
N ILE A 68 9.76 -6.61 0.07
CA ILE A 68 9.01 -5.43 -0.41
C ILE A 68 9.89 -4.18 -0.36
N VAL A 69 10.55 -3.93 0.77
CA VAL A 69 11.44 -2.78 0.96
C VAL A 69 12.64 -2.85 0.01
N GLY A 70 13.23 -4.04 -0.14
CA GLY A 70 14.37 -4.28 -1.03
C GLY A 70 14.02 -4.04 -2.49
N LEU A 71 12.91 -4.59 -2.98
CA LEU A 71 12.44 -4.37 -4.35
C LEU A 71 12.09 -2.91 -4.60
N GLY A 72 11.42 -2.25 -3.65
CA GLY A 72 11.11 -0.82 -3.74
C GLY A 72 12.38 0.06 -3.81
N ALA A 73 13.38 -0.25 -2.99
CA ALA A 73 14.67 0.45 -3.01
C ALA A 73 15.44 0.21 -4.32
N MET A 74 15.42 -1.02 -4.85
CA MET A 74 16.01 -1.33 -6.14
C MET A 74 15.34 -0.57 -7.29
N LEU A 75 14.00 -0.51 -7.31
CA LEU A 75 13.25 0.26 -8.29
C LEU A 75 13.61 1.75 -8.23
N GLY A 76 13.63 2.33 -7.03
CA GLY A 76 14.07 3.71 -6.82
C GLY A 76 15.48 3.96 -7.35
N LYS A 77 16.40 3.02 -7.10
CA LYS A 77 17.78 3.12 -7.59
C LYS A 77 17.89 3.03 -9.12
N VAL A 78 17.11 2.16 -9.76
CA VAL A 78 17.06 2.06 -11.23
C VAL A 78 16.58 3.36 -11.84
N ILE A 79 15.55 3.98 -11.26
CA ILE A 79 15.02 5.27 -11.70
C ILE A 79 16.10 6.36 -11.56
N ASP A 80 16.70 6.49 -10.38
CA ASP A 80 17.71 7.53 -10.13
C ASP A 80 18.92 7.37 -11.06
N ASN A 81 19.37 6.12 -11.31
CA ASN A 81 20.43 5.85 -12.28
C ASN A 81 20.00 6.19 -13.72
N THR A 82 18.77 5.84 -14.11
CA THR A 82 18.23 6.18 -15.44
C THR A 82 18.25 7.68 -15.69
N LEU A 83 17.85 8.49 -14.70
CA LEU A 83 17.88 9.96 -14.81
C LEU A 83 19.32 10.48 -14.91
N LYS A 84 20.25 9.92 -14.12
CA LYS A 84 21.66 10.30 -14.13
C LYS A 84 22.33 9.98 -15.47
N ASP A 85 22.06 8.81 -16.03
CA ASP A 85 22.73 8.31 -17.24
C ASP A 85 22.11 8.87 -18.53
N ASN A 86 20.92 9.48 -18.44
CA ASN A 86 20.20 10.04 -19.59
C ASN A 86 19.90 11.54 -19.39
N PRO A 87 20.89 12.44 -19.62
CA PRO A 87 20.74 13.88 -19.38
C PRO A 87 19.70 14.59 -20.28
N ARG A 88 19.16 13.88 -21.27
CA ARG A 88 18.06 14.36 -22.12
C ARG A 88 16.69 14.20 -21.47
N ILE A 89 16.57 13.40 -20.42
CA ILE A 89 15.34 13.28 -19.65
C ILE A 89 15.23 14.53 -18.77
N ASP A 90 14.12 15.24 -18.91
CA ASP A 90 13.83 16.39 -18.05
C ASP A 90 13.28 15.91 -16.71
N PRO A 91 14.02 16.09 -15.59
CA PRO A 91 13.57 15.62 -14.28
C PRO A 91 12.34 16.38 -13.78
N GLN A 92 12.02 17.55 -14.34
CA GLN A 92 10.82 18.31 -13.97
C GLN A 92 9.57 17.86 -14.73
N ARG A 93 9.69 16.92 -15.67
CA ARG A 93 8.57 16.40 -16.49
C ARG A 93 8.51 14.87 -16.47
N ILE A 94 8.71 14.30 -15.30
CA ILE A 94 8.47 12.88 -15.04
C ILE A 94 6.99 12.70 -14.71
N TYR A 95 6.32 11.79 -15.40
CA TYR A 95 4.92 11.45 -15.13
C TYR A 95 4.83 10.02 -14.63
N VAL A 96 3.98 9.79 -13.63
CA VAL A 96 3.73 8.46 -13.07
C VAL A 96 2.38 7.97 -13.55
N VAL A 97 2.32 6.71 -13.98
CA VAL A 97 1.07 6.05 -14.34
C VAL A 97 0.94 4.79 -13.50
N GLY A 98 -0.18 4.65 -12.80
CA GLY A 98 -0.44 3.53 -11.93
C GLY A 98 -1.81 2.91 -12.20
N LEU A 99 -1.85 1.57 -12.27
CA LEU A 99 -3.05 0.78 -12.59
C LEU A 99 -3.32 -0.21 -11.45
N SER A 100 -4.55 -0.31 -10.96
CA SER A 100 -4.92 -1.23 -9.87
C SER A 100 -3.99 -1.04 -8.65
N ARG A 101 -3.31 -2.10 -8.19
CA ARG A 101 -2.30 -2.00 -7.13
C ARG A 101 -1.15 -1.03 -7.45
N GLY A 102 -0.81 -0.87 -8.72
CA GLY A 102 0.17 0.11 -9.19
C GLY A 102 -0.30 1.56 -9.04
N ALA A 103 -1.61 1.83 -9.03
CA ALA A 103 -2.16 3.15 -8.72
C ALA A 103 -1.96 3.50 -7.24
N GLU A 104 -2.09 2.52 -6.34
CA GLU A 104 -1.78 2.67 -4.92
C GLU A 104 -0.28 2.90 -4.71
N ASP A 105 0.58 2.15 -5.41
CA ASP A 105 2.03 2.34 -5.31
C ASP A 105 2.49 3.68 -5.88
N ALA A 106 1.86 4.14 -6.97
CA ALA A 106 2.05 5.50 -7.48
C ALA A 106 1.65 6.55 -6.43
N MET A 107 0.52 6.38 -5.75
CA MET A 107 0.12 7.29 -4.67
C MET A 107 1.13 7.29 -3.50
N ASN A 108 1.57 6.11 -3.08
CA ASN A 108 2.60 5.96 -2.03
C ASN A 108 3.93 6.59 -2.45
N LEU A 109 4.31 6.48 -3.72
CA LEU A 109 5.48 7.14 -4.27
C LEU A 109 5.36 8.67 -4.17
N LEU A 110 4.21 9.24 -4.50
CA LEU A 110 3.99 10.69 -4.36
C LEU A 110 4.02 11.14 -2.90
N LEU A 111 3.45 10.35 -1.99
CA LEU A 111 3.44 10.66 -0.55
C LEU A 111 4.82 10.56 0.10
N THR A 112 5.71 9.75 -0.46
CA THR A 112 7.10 9.56 0.01
C THR A 112 8.11 10.44 -0.71
N ARG A 113 7.90 10.74 -1.99
CA ARG A 113 8.70 11.64 -2.83
C ARG A 113 7.80 12.63 -3.60
N PRO A 114 7.25 13.67 -2.95
CA PRO A 114 6.31 14.61 -3.60
C PRO A 114 6.89 15.33 -4.83
N ASP A 115 8.19 15.58 -4.85
CA ASP A 115 8.86 16.28 -5.95
C ASP A 115 9.27 15.35 -7.11
N PHE A 116 8.94 14.05 -7.02
CA PHE A 116 9.36 13.06 -8.02
C PHE A 116 8.57 13.14 -9.32
N SER A 117 7.33 13.62 -9.28
CA SER A 117 6.41 13.58 -10.41
C SER A 117 5.81 14.95 -10.69
N ALA A 118 5.78 15.31 -11.96
CA ALA A 118 5.08 16.49 -12.49
C ALA A 118 3.56 16.29 -12.57
N GLY A 119 3.09 15.04 -12.49
CA GLY A 119 1.68 14.69 -12.51
C GLY A 119 1.46 13.19 -12.63
N THR A 120 0.26 12.71 -12.28
CA THR A 120 -0.04 11.27 -12.30
C THR A 120 -1.36 10.93 -12.97
N LEU A 121 -1.39 9.77 -13.61
CA LEU A 121 -2.62 9.08 -14.01
C LEU A 121 -2.79 7.83 -13.15
N LEU A 122 -3.92 7.74 -12.46
CA LEU A 122 -4.24 6.67 -11.53
C LEU A 122 -5.53 5.98 -11.96
N ALA A 123 -5.45 4.70 -12.32
CA ALA A 123 -6.58 3.94 -12.83
C ALA A 123 -6.96 2.79 -11.88
N SER A 124 -8.24 2.67 -11.54
CA SER A 124 -8.80 1.58 -10.71
C SER A 124 -8.07 1.35 -9.38
N GLY A 125 -7.51 2.41 -8.79
CA GLY A 125 -6.79 2.37 -7.52
C GLY A 125 -7.71 2.41 -6.30
N ARG A 126 -7.13 2.21 -5.12
CA ARG A 126 -7.86 2.23 -3.83
C ARG A 126 -7.73 3.55 -3.08
N GLU A 127 -8.35 3.61 -1.92
CA GLU A 127 -8.12 4.67 -0.94
C GLU A 127 -6.64 4.73 -0.53
N ALA A 128 -6.08 5.92 -0.37
CA ALA A 128 -4.73 6.09 0.15
C ALA A 128 -4.66 5.56 1.60
N TYR A 129 -3.55 4.89 1.95
CA TYR A 129 -3.34 4.28 3.28
C TYR A 129 -4.31 3.15 3.68
N THR A 130 -5.09 2.60 2.74
CA THR A 130 -5.88 1.39 3.02
C THR A 130 -4.98 0.15 3.16
N LEU A 131 -5.39 -0.78 4.01
CA LEU A 131 -4.82 -2.12 4.14
C LEU A 131 -5.52 -3.10 3.20
N GLU A 132 -6.84 -2.98 3.05
CA GLU A 132 -7.63 -3.91 2.22
C GLU A 132 -8.28 -3.22 1.02
N TRP A 133 -9.22 -2.30 1.22
CA TRP A 133 -9.94 -1.66 0.12
C TRP A 133 -10.34 -0.22 0.44
N ILE A 134 -11.06 -0.04 1.55
CA ILE A 134 -11.60 1.23 2.04
C ILE A 134 -11.68 1.13 3.57
N ASP A 135 -10.84 1.86 4.27
CA ASP A 135 -10.72 1.81 5.73
C ASP A 135 -10.94 3.19 6.38
N GLY A 136 -11.03 4.27 5.59
CA GLY A 136 -11.16 5.63 6.09
C GLY A 136 -9.84 6.22 6.61
N ASN A 137 -8.70 5.66 6.18
CA ASN A 137 -7.38 6.08 6.58
C ASN A 137 -6.87 7.30 5.80
N ALA A 138 -7.46 7.65 4.66
CA ALA A 138 -7.11 8.86 3.94
C ALA A 138 -7.62 10.10 4.69
N THR A 139 -6.75 11.09 4.89
CA THR A 139 -7.09 12.31 5.61
C THR A 139 -6.50 13.53 4.90
N LYS A 140 -7.03 14.72 5.21
CA LYS A 140 -6.43 15.99 4.72
C LYS A 140 -4.97 16.12 5.12
N GLU A 141 -4.63 15.70 6.33
CA GLU A 141 -3.28 15.82 6.86
C GLU A 141 -2.29 14.95 6.08
N ASN A 142 -2.64 13.68 5.84
CA ASN A 142 -1.72 12.78 5.15
C ASN A 142 -1.63 13.07 3.63
N LEU A 143 -2.71 13.54 3.00
CA LEU A 143 -2.69 13.93 1.58
C LEU A 143 -2.18 15.36 1.32
N ALA A 144 -2.02 16.20 2.35
CA ALA A 144 -1.53 17.58 2.18
C ALA A 144 -0.16 17.67 1.49
N LYS A 145 0.67 16.62 1.59
CA LYS A 145 2.00 16.56 0.97
C LYS A 145 1.96 16.58 -0.56
N ILE A 146 0.89 16.08 -1.16
CA ILE A 146 0.75 15.93 -2.61
C ILE A 146 -0.22 16.96 -3.22
N LYS A 147 -0.62 17.98 -2.45
CA LYS A 147 -1.66 18.94 -2.84
C LYS A 147 -1.33 19.81 -4.06
N ASN A 148 -0.06 19.90 -4.43
CA ASN A 148 0.40 20.71 -5.56
C ASN A 148 0.59 19.89 -6.84
N ILE A 149 0.36 18.57 -6.78
CA ILE A 149 0.63 17.66 -7.89
C ILE A 149 -0.66 17.48 -8.69
N PRO A 150 -0.66 17.72 -10.02
CA PRO A 150 -1.78 17.41 -10.88
C PRO A 150 -2.08 15.91 -10.92
N MET A 151 -3.33 15.52 -10.71
CA MET A 151 -3.73 14.11 -10.65
C MET A 151 -4.99 13.84 -11.48
N TRP A 152 -4.93 12.81 -12.32
CA TRP A 152 -6.07 12.27 -13.04
C TRP A 152 -6.44 10.89 -12.52
N PHE A 153 -7.65 10.75 -12.02
CA PHE A 153 -8.23 9.50 -11.56
C PHE A 153 -9.21 8.94 -12.59
N PHE A 154 -9.05 7.68 -12.94
CA PHE A 154 -9.91 6.95 -13.86
C PHE A 154 -10.46 5.72 -13.16
N HIS A 155 -11.77 5.62 -13.01
CA HIS A 155 -12.33 4.48 -12.29
C HIS A 155 -13.76 4.19 -12.76
N SER A 156 -14.02 2.94 -13.16
CA SER A 156 -15.37 2.46 -13.45
C SER A 156 -16.22 2.40 -12.19
N LYS A 157 -17.49 2.85 -12.27
CA LYS A 157 -18.45 2.65 -11.16
C LYS A 157 -18.84 1.19 -10.97
N GLU A 158 -18.60 0.36 -11.98
CA GLU A 158 -18.95 -1.06 -12.01
C GLU A 158 -17.80 -1.97 -11.54
N ASP A 159 -16.66 -1.39 -11.13
CA ASP A 159 -15.52 -2.15 -10.64
C ASP A 159 -15.89 -2.91 -9.35
N LYS A 160 -15.86 -4.25 -9.46
CA LYS A 160 -16.12 -5.19 -8.35
C LYS A 160 -14.85 -5.73 -7.71
N VAL A 161 -13.68 -5.44 -8.29
CA VAL A 161 -12.38 -5.84 -7.75
C VAL A 161 -11.92 -4.75 -6.80
N SER A 162 -11.78 -3.52 -7.28
CA SER A 162 -11.41 -2.35 -6.49
C SER A 162 -12.60 -1.38 -6.47
N PRO A 163 -13.34 -1.25 -5.36
CA PRO A 163 -14.52 -0.40 -5.38
C PRO A 163 -14.17 1.07 -5.66
N VAL A 164 -14.88 1.70 -6.59
CA VAL A 164 -14.70 3.10 -7.01
C VAL A 164 -14.67 4.11 -5.85
N GLN A 165 -15.33 3.75 -4.74
CA GLN A 165 -15.42 4.56 -3.55
C GLN A 165 -14.04 4.90 -2.96
N GLY A 166 -13.05 4.00 -3.04
CA GLY A 166 -11.70 4.29 -2.55
C GLY A 166 -11.03 5.45 -3.30
N SER A 167 -11.15 5.46 -4.63
CA SER A 167 -10.67 6.58 -5.45
C SER A 167 -11.45 7.88 -5.20
N ARG A 168 -12.76 7.80 -4.91
CA ARG A 168 -13.57 8.98 -4.60
C ARG A 168 -13.16 9.66 -3.30
N ILE A 169 -12.91 8.87 -2.24
CA ILE A 169 -12.42 9.40 -0.96
C ILE A 169 -11.15 10.24 -1.17
N ASN A 170 -10.17 9.70 -1.91
CA ASN A 170 -8.95 10.43 -2.23
C ASN A 170 -9.26 11.74 -2.98
N VAL A 171 -10.06 11.67 -4.03
CA VAL A 171 -10.40 12.82 -4.88
C VAL A 171 -11.14 13.89 -4.10
N ASP A 172 -12.07 13.52 -3.24
CA ASP A 172 -12.86 14.46 -2.46
C ASP A 172 -11.96 15.20 -1.46
N ILE A 173 -11.08 14.49 -0.74
CA ILE A 173 -10.07 15.10 0.15
C ILE A 173 -9.12 16.03 -0.63
N LEU A 174 -8.62 15.58 -1.78
CA LEU A 174 -7.70 16.37 -2.61
C LEU A 174 -8.35 17.64 -3.17
N ARG A 175 -9.63 17.58 -3.53
CA ARG A 175 -10.43 18.75 -3.92
C ARG A 175 -10.58 19.73 -2.77
N GLU A 176 -10.84 19.24 -1.56
CA GLU A 176 -10.89 20.08 -0.36
C GLU A 176 -9.54 20.76 -0.07
N LEU A 177 -8.44 20.11 -0.44
CA LEU A 177 -7.08 20.67 -0.38
C LEU A 177 -6.74 21.58 -1.57
N GLN A 178 -7.70 21.88 -2.46
CA GLN A 178 -7.51 22.67 -3.69
C GLN A 178 -6.47 22.09 -4.66
N THR A 179 -6.32 20.76 -4.65
CA THR A 179 -5.37 20.07 -5.53
C THR A 179 -5.91 20.01 -6.96
N PRO A 180 -5.09 20.24 -8.00
CA PRO A 180 -5.51 20.11 -9.40
C PRO A 180 -5.88 18.65 -9.73
N THR A 181 -7.15 18.29 -9.48
CA THR A 181 -7.63 16.91 -9.50
C THR A 181 -8.75 16.74 -10.50
N TYR A 182 -8.60 15.75 -11.38
CA TYR A 182 -9.59 15.35 -12.36
C TYR A 182 -10.01 13.92 -12.07
N ILE A 183 -11.31 13.66 -12.08
CA ILE A 183 -11.84 12.29 -12.01
C ILE A 183 -12.75 12.09 -13.20
N ILE A 184 -12.55 10.98 -13.93
CA ILE A 184 -13.44 10.57 -15.02
C ILE A 184 -14.26 9.38 -14.53
N PRO A 185 -15.44 9.62 -13.92
CA PRO A 185 -16.37 8.57 -13.58
C PRO A 185 -17.13 8.17 -14.86
N ASN A 186 -17.22 6.87 -15.13
CA ASN A 186 -17.95 6.27 -16.27
C ASN A 186 -17.15 6.18 -17.59
N LEU A 187 -16.08 5.39 -17.58
CA LEU A 187 -15.48 4.95 -18.83
C LEU A 187 -16.32 3.79 -19.44
N PRO A 188 -16.65 3.85 -20.75
CA PRO A 188 -17.50 2.86 -21.38
C PRO A 188 -16.83 1.48 -21.41
N GLN A 189 -17.57 0.45 -21.00
CA GLN A 189 -17.13 -0.96 -20.96
C GLN A 189 -16.86 -1.60 -22.34
N LYS A 190 -17.31 -0.95 -23.43
CA LYS A 190 -17.40 -1.55 -24.77
C LYS A 190 -16.69 -0.74 -25.86
N LYS A 191 -15.43 -0.40 -25.68
CA LYS A 191 -14.59 -0.04 -26.82
C LYS A 191 -13.42 -1.01 -26.91
N ALA A 192 -13.37 -1.75 -28.03
CA ALA A 192 -12.15 -2.44 -28.43
C ALA A 192 -11.07 -1.37 -28.58
N GLY A 193 -9.91 -1.59 -27.97
CA GLY A 193 -8.77 -0.73 -28.25
C GLY A 193 -8.23 -0.95 -29.65
N ASP A 194 -7.31 -0.08 -30.07
CA ASP A 194 -6.59 -0.20 -31.34
C ASP A 194 -5.81 -1.53 -31.48
N ASN A 195 -5.66 -2.27 -30.37
CA ASN A 195 -5.08 -3.62 -30.31
C ASN A 195 -6.10 -4.75 -30.59
N GLY A 196 -7.37 -4.43 -30.85
CA GLY A 196 -8.43 -5.40 -31.13
C GLY A 196 -8.90 -6.19 -29.90
N ILE A 197 -8.41 -5.89 -28.70
CA ILE A 197 -8.79 -6.57 -27.46
C ILE A 197 -10.00 -5.86 -26.87
N THR A 198 -11.13 -6.56 -26.80
CA THR A 198 -12.29 -6.13 -26.02
C THR A 198 -12.13 -6.64 -24.59
N ASN A 199 -11.92 -5.74 -23.64
CA ASN A 199 -11.93 -6.10 -22.22
C ASN A 199 -13.28 -5.74 -21.62
N ASN A 200 -14.02 -6.76 -21.16
CA ASN A 200 -15.35 -6.58 -20.58
C ASN A 200 -15.31 -6.52 -19.04
N ASN A 201 -14.14 -6.26 -18.46
CA ASN A 201 -13.98 -6.18 -17.01
C ASN A 201 -13.90 -4.71 -16.57
N ALA A 202 -14.87 -4.30 -15.77
CA ALA A 202 -14.95 -2.96 -15.21
C ALA A 202 -13.74 -2.55 -14.37
N HIS A 203 -12.97 -3.51 -13.87
CA HIS A 203 -11.69 -3.24 -13.19
C HIS A 203 -10.63 -2.69 -14.13
N ASN A 204 -10.65 -3.06 -15.41
CA ASN A 204 -9.60 -2.72 -16.38
C ASN A 204 -9.87 -1.35 -17.02
N THR A 205 -10.15 -0.35 -16.19
CA THR A 205 -10.50 1.02 -16.60
C THR A 205 -9.44 1.62 -17.54
N TRP A 206 -8.18 1.23 -17.36
CA TRP A 206 -7.06 1.67 -18.19
C TRP A 206 -7.19 1.32 -19.66
N ASP A 207 -7.94 0.26 -20.01
CA ASP A 207 -8.18 -0.07 -21.41
C ASP A 207 -8.91 1.06 -22.09
N ALA A 208 -9.95 1.63 -21.48
CA ALA A 208 -10.65 2.79 -22.03
C ALA A 208 -9.83 4.09 -22.00
N VAL A 209 -8.85 4.20 -21.10
CA VAL A 209 -7.96 5.38 -20.99
C VAL A 209 -6.90 5.38 -22.07
N PHE A 210 -6.29 4.22 -22.32
CA PHE A 210 -5.16 4.08 -23.25
C PHE A 210 -5.58 3.57 -24.63
N SER A 211 -6.83 3.12 -24.82
CA SER A 211 -7.41 2.92 -26.14
C SER A 211 -7.92 4.25 -26.73
N SER A 212 -7.04 4.96 -27.42
CA SER A 212 -7.47 6.03 -28.33
C SER A 212 -8.16 5.41 -29.55
N PRO A 213 -9.34 5.88 -29.98
CA PRO A 213 -9.74 5.68 -31.37
C PRO A 213 -8.85 6.59 -32.22
N LYS A 214 -8.20 6.04 -33.26
CA LYS A 214 -7.49 6.84 -34.27
C LYS A 214 -8.27 8.11 -34.61
N SER A 215 -7.64 9.27 -34.37
CA SER A 215 -8.10 10.59 -34.83
C SER A 215 -8.15 10.68 -36.34
#